data_AF-A0A9E2ZAU3-F1
#
_entry.id   AF-A0A9E2ZAU3-F1
#
_cell.length_a   1.000
_cell.length_b   1.000
_cell.length_c   1.000
_cell.angle_alpha   90.00
_cell.angle_beta   90.00
_cell.angle_gamma   90.00
#
_symmetry.space_group_name_H-M   'P 1'
#
loop_
_entity.id
_entity.type
_entity.pdbx_description
1 polymer ?
#
loop_
_entity_poly.entity_id
_entity_poly.type
_entity_poly.pdbx_seq_one_letter_code
_entity_poly.pdbx_strand_id
1 'polypeptide(L)'
;MPFLGHKFRHEREWEEVRASARDDLVSLGDDIRALDVDIQMPDASPDAKQRYEQALQAYQRASEIFDRAKHPEELAPVTETLEEGRYAMACAKALLEGKPPPERRPPCFFDPRHGPSTEDVEWAPPGGSPRPVPACAADAIRIKEGFAPHGRQVTVNGRQTDYWNAPGHYGPMMGGYFNGFGGGSLLSTLLMGSALGAGIGLGEDLVGGLFGDGDGGDGGDGGDGGDGGDGWGGGGDGGWGDGDGGDYGGGDF
;
A
#
# COMPACT_ATOMS: atom_id res chain seq x y z
N MET A 1 -28.85 -23.24 2.00
CA MET A 1 -28.95 -21.94 1.29
C MET A 1 -27.65 -21.13 1.49
N PRO A 2 -26.50 -21.53 0.90
CA PRO A 2 -25.21 -20.87 1.16
C PRO A 2 -24.96 -19.61 0.31
N PHE A 3 -25.56 -19.54 -0.89
CA PHE A 3 -25.28 -18.50 -1.89
C PHE A 3 -25.71 -17.08 -1.50
N LEU A 4 -26.81 -16.92 -0.76
CA LEU A 4 -27.27 -15.60 -0.32
C LEU A 4 -26.33 -14.98 0.74
N GLY A 5 -25.81 -15.79 1.67
CA GLY A 5 -24.93 -15.30 2.75
C GLY A 5 -23.58 -14.79 2.25
N HIS A 6 -23.03 -15.39 1.19
CA HIS A 6 -21.80 -14.92 0.56
C HIS A 6 -22.00 -13.56 -0.12
N LYS A 7 -23.11 -13.38 -0.85
CA LYS A 7 -23.41 -12.12 -1.53
C LYS A 7 -23.55 -10.94 -0.56
N PHE A 8 -24.32 -11.10 0.52
CA PHE A 8 -24.49 -10.05 1.53
C PHE A 8 -23.18 -9.70 2.25
N ARG A 9 -22.29 -10.68 2.44
CA ARG A 9 -20.97 -10.44 3.01
C ARG A 9 -20.12 -9.54 2.10
N HIS A 10 -20.02 -9.90 0.82
CA HIS A 10 -19.26 -9.12 -0.18
C HIS A 10 -19.79 -7.70 -0.35
N GLU A 11 -21.11 -7.52 -0.37
CA GLU A 11 -21.72 -6.18 -0.45
C GLU A 11 -21.35 -5.32 0.76
N ARG A 12 -21.41 -5.87 1.98
CA ARG A 12 -21.02 -5.16 3.20
C ARG A 12 -19.54 -4.83 3.24
N GLU A 13 -18.67 -5.80 2.90
CA GLU A 13 -17.22 -5.61 2.84
C GLU A 13 -16.86 -4.49 1.85
N TRP A 14 -17.51 -4.48 0.69
CA TRP A 14 -17.36 -3.41 -0.29
C TRP A 14 -17.81 -2.04 0.25
N GLU A 15 -19.00 -1.96 0.86
CA GLU A 15 -19.54 -0.71 1.41
C GLU A 15 -18.62 -0.11 2.49
N GLU A 16 -18.07 -0.94 3.38
CA GLU A 16 -17.14 -0.54 4.43
C GLU A 16 -15.85 0.09 3.87
N VAL A 17 -15.21 -0.58 2.90
CA VAL A 17 -13.95 -0.10 2.32
C VAL A 17 -14.20 1.12 1.42
N ARG A 18 -15.29 1.10 0.64
CA ARG A 18 -15.69 2.24 -0.20
C ARG A 18 -16.02 3.48 0.65
N ALA A 19 -16.66 3.32 1.80
CA ALA A 19 -16.89 4.44 2.73
C ALA A 19 -15.56 5.00 3.25
N SER A 20 -14.63 4.13 3.65
CA SER A 20 -13.31 4.54 4.13
C SER A 20 -12.51 5.31 3.06
N ALA A 21 -12.51 4.85 1.81
CA ALA A 21 -11.85 5.55 0.71
C ALA A 21 -12.51 6.91 0.39
N ARG A 22 -13.84 7.01 0.55
CA ARG A 22 -14.56 8.28 0.42
C ARG A 22 -14.12 9.27 1.49
N ASP A 23 -13.97 8.83 2.73
CA ASP A 23 -13.51 9.69 3.83
C ASP A 23 -12.10 10.25 3.55
N ASP A 24 -11.22 9.45 2.94
CA ASP A 24 -9.86 9.89 2.60
C ASP A 24 -9.84 10.90 1.44
N LEU A 25 -10.73 10.73 0.45
CA LEU A 25 -10.98 11.71 -0.62
C LEU A 25 -11.49 13.04 -0.05
N VAL A 26 -12.50 12.99 0.83
CA VAL A 26 -13.04 14.18 1.49
C VAL A 26 -11.94 14.88 2.28
N SER A 27 -11.16 14.12 3.06
CA SER A 27 -10.05 14.68 3.84
C SER A 27 -9.03 15.40 2.96
N LEU A 28 -8.60 14.83 1.83
CA LEU A 28 -7.67 15.54 0.94
C LEU A 28 -8.31 16.78 0.31
N GLY A 29 -9.59 16.70 -0.08
CA GLY A 29 -10.32 17.85 -0.62
C GLY A 29 -10.45 19.01 0.38
N ASP A 30 -10.65 18.69 1.65
CA ASP A 30 -10.68 19.68 2.74
C ASP A 30 -9.30 20.29 3.00
N ASP A 31 -8.24 19.46 2.99
CA ASP A 31 -6.85 19.92 3.11
C ASP A 31 -6.44 20.86 1.97
N ILE A 32 -6.84 20.54 0.74
CA ILE A 32 -6.62 21.39 -0.45
C ILE A 32 -7.35 22.72 -0.27
N ARG A 33 -8.64 22.69 0.10
CA ARG A 33 -9.43 23.91 0.30
C ARG A 33 -8.85 24.79 1.40
N ALA A 34 -8.29 24.21 2.45
CA ALA A 34 -7.67 24.95 3.53
C ALA A 34 -6.43 25.73 3.08
N LEU A 35 -5.69 25.24 2.08
CA LEU A 35 -4.47 25.90 1.55
C LEU A 35 -4.76 26.89 0.43
N ASP A 36 -5.98 26.89 -0.14
CA ASP A 36 -6.32 27.70 -1.32
C ASP A 36 -6.07 29.19 -1.10
N VAL A 37 -6.44 29.73 0.07
CA VAL A 37 -6.25 31.15 0.41
C VAL A 37 -4.77 31.54 0.36
N ASP A 38 -3.88 30.73 0.96
CA ASP A 38 -2.44 31.00 1.00
C ASP A 38 -1.83 30.95 -0.40
N ILE A 39 -2.30 30.03 -1.25
CA ILE A 39 -1.83 29.87 -2.63
C ILE A 39 -2.26 31.04 -3.52
N GLN A 40 -3.42 31.65 -3.28
CA GLN A 40 -3.89 32.82 -4.04
C GLN A 40 -3.17 34.13 -3.65
N MET A 41 -2.35 34.12 -2.60
CA MET A 41 -1.63 35.33 -2.19
C MET A 41 -0.65 35.81 -3.27
N PRO A 42 -0.47 37.14 -3.46
CA PRO A 42 0.38 37.68 -4.53
C PRO A 42 1.84 37.23 -4.47
N ASP A 43 2.34 36.95 -3.27
CA ASP A 43 3.71 36.55 -2.96
C ASP A 43 3.91 35.02 -2.91
N ALA A 44 2.86 34.23 -3.11
CA ALA A 44 2.97 32.77 -3.18
C ALA A 44 3.88 32.36 -4.35
N SER A 45 4.93 31.60 -4.01
CA SER A 45 5.95 31.14 -4.96
C SER A 45 5.34 30.37 -6.13
N PRO A 46 5.83 30.55 -7.38
CA PRO A 46 5.41 29.74 -8.53
C PRO A 46 5.56 28.24 -8.30
N ASP A 47 6.62 27.82 -7.61
CA ASP A 47 6.87 26.41 -7.30
C ASP A 47 5.81 25.88 -6.32
N ALA A 48 5.39 26.69 -5.34
CA ALA A 48 4.32 26.32 -4.41
C ALA A 48 2.98 26.15 -5.14
N LYS A 49 2.67 27.06 -6.08
CA LYS A 49 1.48 26.97 -6.94
C LYS A 49 1.49 25.70 -7.78
N GLN A 50 2.63 25.37 -8.40
CA GLN A 50 2.77 24.13 -9.17
C GLN A 50 2.55 22.88 -8.31
N ARG A 51 3.07 22.85 -7.08
CA ARG A 51 2.84 21.73 -6.15
C ARG A 51 1.38 21.62 -5.71
N TYR A 52 0.72 22.74 -5.48
CA TYR A 52 -0.72 22.76 -5.20
C TYR A 52 -1.55 22.25 -6.39
N GLU A 53 -1.21 22.65 -7.62
CA GLU A 53 -1.86 22.12 -8.83
C GLU A 53 -1.66 20.61 -8.99
N GLN A 54 -0.48 20.08 -8.66
CA GLN A 54 -0.24 18.63 -8.63
C GLN A 54 -1.15 17.91 -7.63
N ALA A 55 -1.37 18.50 -6.44
CA ALA A 55 -2.30 17.95 -5.46
C ALA A 55 -3.76 17.94 -5.97
N LEU A 56 -4.19 19.02 -6.63
CA LEU A 56 -5.51 19.10 -7.27
C LEU A 56 -5.69 18.03 -8.36
N GLN A 57 -4.68 17.84 -9.20
CA GLN A 57 -4.69 16.81 -10.25
C GLN A 57 -4.74 15.39 -9.65
N ALA A 58 -4.00 15.14 -8.56
CA ALA A 58 -4.07 13.88 -7.84
C ALA A 58 -5.46 13.64 -7.25
N TYR A 59 -6.06 14.65 -6.60
CA TYR A 59 -7.43 14.56 -6.09
C TYR A 59 -8.46 14.24 -7.19
N GLN A 60 -8.37 14.90 -8.35
CA GLN A 60 -9.24 14.64 -9.49
C GLN A 60 -9.09 13.21 -10.02
N ARG A 61 -7.84 12.76 -10.24
CA ARG A 61 -7.57 11.37 -10.67
C ARG A 61 -8.09 10.34 -9.66
N ALA A 62 -7.84 10.55 -8.37
CA ALA A 62 -8.31 9.66 -7.31
C ALA A 62 -9.84 9.58 -7.29
N SER A 63 -10.53 10.70 -7.49
CA SER A 63 -12.00 10.76 -7.57
C SER A 63 -12.53 9.96 -8.76
N GLU A 64 -11.92 10.10 -9.94
CA GLU A 64 -12.32 9.33 -11.12
C GLU A 64 -12.10 7.83 -10.95
N ILE A 65 -10.98 7.42 -10.35
CA ILE A 65 -10.70 6.01 -10.05
C ILE A 65 -11.77 5.47 -9.07
N PHE A 66 -12.06 6.22 -8.01
CA PHE A 66 -13.08 5.86 -7.01
C PHE A 66 -14.49 5.70 -7.59
N ASP A 67 -14.89 6.58 -8.51
CA ASP A 67 -16.19 6.51 -9.16
C ASP A 67 -16.32 5.26 -10.05
N ARG A 68 -15.23 4.87 -10.71
CA ARG A 68 -15.17 3.68 -11.55
C ARG A 68 -15.13 2.38 -10.74
N ALA A 69 -14.42 2.36 -9.61
CA ALA A 69 -14.25 1.17 -8.78
C ALA A 69 -15.59 0.53 -8.36
N LYS A 70 -15.63 -0.80 -8.41
CA LYS A 70 -16.75 -1.68 -8.06
C LYS A 70 -16.37 -2.74 -7.02
N HIS A 71 -15.09 -2.98 -6.81
CA HIS A 71 -14.60 -3.99 -5.87
C HIS A 71 -13.43 -3.46 -5.01
N PRO A 72 -13.22 -4.02 -3.80
CA PRO A 72 -12.16 -3.56 -2.88
C PRO A 72 -10.75 -3.53 -3.49
N GLU A 73 -10.40 -4.51 -4.33
CA GLU A 73 -9.10 -4.60 -5.02
C GLU A 73 -8.82 -3.43 -5.97
N GLU A 74 -9.87 -2.75 -6.45
CA GLU A 74 -9.76 -1.59 -7.35
C GLU A 74 -9.54 -0.28 -6.58
N LEU A 75 -9.49 -0.30 -5.25
CA LEU A 75 -9.27 0.89 -4.42
C LEU A 75 -7.79 1.15 -4.11
N ALA A 76 -6.87 0.21 -4.38
CA ALA A 76 -5.44 0.45 -4.18
C ALA A 76 -4.91 1.67 -5.00
N PRO A 77 -5.27 1.83 -6.28
CA PRO A 77 -4.83 3.02 -7.05
C PRO A 77 -5.44 4.33 -6.54
N VAL A 78 -6.57 4.29 -5.83
CA VAL A 78 -7.16 5.49 -5.21
C VAL A 78 -6.24 6.01 -4.12
N THR A 79 -5.86 5.17 -3.17
CA THR A 79 -5.04 5.58 -2.03
C THR A 79 -3.58 5.87 -2.39
N GLU A 80 -3.04 5.18 -3.38
CA GLU A 80 -1.75 5.53 -3.99
C GLU A 80 -1.79 6.95 -4.56
N THR A 81 -2.82 7.28 -5.33
CA THR A 81 -2.99 8.63 -5.88
C THR A 81 -3.22 9.68 -4.79
N LEU A 82 -3.96 9.33 -3.72
CA LEU A 82 -4.14 10.21 -2.57
C LEU A 82 -2.82 10.49 -1.85
N GLU A 83 -1.94 9.50 -1.74
CA GLU A 83 -0.60 9.66 -1.17
C GLU A 83 0.23 10.66 -1.99
N GLU A 84 0.23 10.54 -3.32
CA GLU A 84 0.90 11.49 -4.22
C GLU A 84 0.39 12.92 -3.98
N GLY A 85 -0.93 13.07 -3.85
CA GLY A 85 -1.57 14.35 -3.57
C GLY A 85 -1.14 14.93 -2.21
N ARG A 86 -1.05 14.10 -1.17
CA ARG A 86 -0.61 14.54 0.16
C ARG A 86 0.86 14.95 0.20
N TYR A 87 1.72 14.27 -0.54
CA TYR A 87 3.11 14.71 -0.69
C TYR A 87 3.22 16.03 -1.45
N ALA A 88 2.45 16.20 -2.52
CA ALA A 88 2.39 17.47 -3.25
C ALA A 88 1.92 18.62 -2.34
N MET A 89 0.90 18.39 -1.51
CA MET A 89 0.46 19.34 -0.47
C MET A 89 1.55 19.66 0.54
N ALA A 90 2.30 18.65 1.01
CA ALA A 90 3.41 18.88 1.94
C ALA A 90 4.53 19.71 1.31
N CYS A 91 4.82 19.49 0.02
CA CYS A 91 5.76 20.33 -0.73
C CYS A 91 5.26 21.77 -0.89
N ALA A 92 3.99 21.95 -1.24
CA ALA A 92 3.39 23.29 -1.39
C ALA A 92 3.47 24.08 -0.07
N LYS A 93 3.08 23.46 1.05
CA LYS A 93 3.18 24.07 2.40
C LYS A 93 4.62 24.45 2.76
N ALA A 94 5.58 23.55 2.54
CA ALA A 94 6.98 23.84 2.82
C ALA A 94 7.49 25.05 2.01
N LEU A 95 7.15 25.10 0.71
CA LEU A 95 7.57 26.20 -0.16
C LEU A 95 6.91 27.55 0.21
N LEU A 96 5.64 27.54 0.62
CA LEU A 96 4.97 28.74 1.15
C LEU A 96 5.65 29.25 2.43
N GLU A 97 6.15 28.35 3.26
CA GLU A 97 6.90 28.66 4.48
C GLU A 97 8.39 29.01 4.22
N GLY A 98 8.84 29.03 2.97
CA GLY A 98 10.25 29.27 2.61
C GLY A 98 11.20 28.14 3.03
N LYS A 99 10.66 26.93 3.25
CA LYS A 99 11.41 25.72 3.63
C LYS A 99 11.66 24.85 2.39
N PRO A 100 12.73 24.03 2.38
CA PRO A 100 12.92 23.03 1.34
C PRO A 100 11.76 22.02 1.35
N PRO A 101 11.34 21.50 0.17
CA PRO A 101 10.38 20.41 0.10
C PRO A 101 10.84 19.20 0.95
N PRO A 102 9.90 18.47 1.58
CA PRO A 102 10.24 17.30 2.37
C PRO A 102 10.84 16.19 1.50
N GLU A 103 11.68 15.36 2.12
CA GLU A 103 12.17 14.12 1.51
C GLU A 103 10.99 13.22 1.12
N ARG A 104 11.13 12.48 0.01
CA ARG A 104 10.13 11.51 -0.44
C ARG A 104 10.23 10.23 0.40
N ARG A 105 9.68 10.28 1.61
CA ARG A 105 9.56 9.15 2.54
C ARG A 105 8.16 8.52 2.48
N PRO A 106 7.99 7.26 2.92
CA PRO A 106 6.67 6.67 3.10
C PRO A 106 5.76 7.55 3.95
N PRO A 107 4.43 7.50 3.75
CA PRO A 107 3.50 8.26 4.57
C PRO A 107 3.53 7.78 6.03
N CYS A 108 2.97 8.57 6.94
CA CYS A 108 2.84 8.17 8.34
C CYS A 108 2.11 6.83 8.43
N PHE A 109 2.75 5.85 9.06
CA PHE A 109 2.21 4.52 9.27
C PHE A 109 0.92 4.54 10.08
N PHE A 110 0.80 5.44 11.07
CA PHE A 110 -0.37 5.47 11.94
C PHE A 110 -1.62 6.06 11.26
N ASP A 111 -1.42 7.06 10.42
CA ASP A 111 -2.46 7.59 9.55
C ASP A 111 -1.81 8.17 8.29
N PRO A 112 -1.92 7.48 7.13
CA PRO A 112 -1.36 7.99 5.88
C PRO A 112 -1.88 9.39 5.49
N ARG A 113 -3.02 9.82 6.06
CA ARG A 113 -3.55 11.17 5.85
C ARG A 113 -2.67 12.26 6.45
N HIS A 114 -1.83 11.95 7.44
CA HIS A 114 -0.88 12.90 8.01
C HIS A 114 0.23 13.31 7.03
N GLY A 115 0.35 12.63 5.88
CA GLY A 115 1.36 12.93 4.86
C GLY A 115 2.69 12.22 5.11
N PRO A 116 3.80 12.69 4.50
CA PRO A 116 5.09 12.01 4.55
C PRO A 116 5.61 11.91 5.99
N SER A 117 6.24 10.78 6.31
CA SER A 117 6.97 10.62 7.57
C SER A 117 8.20 11.52 7.62
N THR A 118 8.64 11.85 8.84
CA THR A 118 9.87 12.63 9.08
C THR A 118 10.98 11.78 9.67
N GLU A 119 10.62 10.66 10.31
CA GLU A 119 11.55 9.73 10.94
C GLU A 119 10.87 8.36 11.13
N ASP A 120 11.64 7.36 11.52
CA ASP A 120 11.14 6.04 11.92
C ASP A 120 11.17 5.95 13.46
N VAL A 121 10.09 5.43 14.05
CA VAL A 121 9.99 5.23 15.51
C VAL A 121 9.80 3.76 15.84
N GLU A 122 10.46 3.29 16.89
CA GLU A 122 10.24 1.94 17.44
C GLU A 122 8.85 1.87 18.06
N TRP A 123 7.98 1.02 17.51
CA TRP A 123 6.61 0.86 17.97
C TRP A 123 6.12 -0.58 17.88
N ALA A 124 5.22 -0.95 18.79
CA ALA A 124 4.44 -2.17 18.72
C ALA A 124 2.98 -1.88 19.11
N PRO A 125 1.99 -2.54 18.50
CA PRO A 125 0.64 -2.56 19.04
C PRO A 125 0.61 -3.37 20.35
N PRO A 126 -0.52 -3.32 21.08
CA PRO A 126 -0.80 -4.27 22.14
C PRO A 126 -0.60 -5.72 21.68
N GLY A 127 0.29 -6.46 22.34
CA GLY A 127 0.60 -7.87 22.05
C GLY A 127 1.48 -8.13 20.82
N GLY A 128 1.98 -7.09 20.14
CA GLY A 128 2.91 -7.21 19.03
C GLY A 128 4.38 -7.03 19.42
N SER A 129 5.27 -7.31 18.48
CA SER A 129 6.72 -7.08 18.63
C SER A 129 7.13 -5.65 18.21
N PRO A 130 8.04 -4.98 18.91
CA PRO A 130 8.59 -3.68 18.50
C PRO A 130 9.27 -3.75 17.12
N ARG A 131 9.11 -2.69 16.34
CA ARG A 131 9.77 -2.49 15.04
C ARG A 131 9.81 -1.00 14.66
N PRO A 132 10.71 -0.59 13.76
CA PRO A 132 10.69 0.77 13.24
C PRO A 132 9.50 0.94 12.29
N VAL A 133 8.71 1.98 12.50
CA VAL A 133 7.62 2.39 11.60
C VAL A 133 7.78 3.86 11.20
N PRO A 134 7.53 4.23 9.93
CA PRO A 134 7.61 5.62 9.48
C PRO A 134 6.51 6.46 10.14
N ALA A 135 6.87 7.56 10.79
CA ALA A 135 5.92 8.42 11.50
C ALA A 135 6.06 9.89 11.08
N CYS A 136 4.94 10.61 11.00
CA CYS A 136 4.97 12.07 10.91
C CYS A 136 5.52 12.65 12.22
N ALA A 137 5.97 13.91 12.18
CA ALA A 137 6.55 14.56 13.36
C ALA A 137 5.63 14.52 14.59
N ALA A 138 4.32 14.70 14.40
CA ALA A 138 3.35 14.69 15.49
C ALA A 138 3.24 13.31 16.16
N ASP A 139 3.07 12.24 15.38
CA ASP A 139 2.98 10.88 15.93
C ASP A 139 4.33 10.41 16.47
N ALA A 140 5.45 10.79 15.85
CA ALA A 140 6.78 10.47 16.35
C ALA A 140 7.00 11.01 17.76
N ILE A 141 6.60 12.26 18.02
CA ILE A 141 6.63 12.85 19.38
C ILE A 141 5.73 12.05 20.33
N ARG A 142 4.49 11.74 19.93
CA ARG A 142 3.56 11.00 20.80
C ARG A 142 4.11 9.64 21.22
N ILE A 143 4.66 8.88 20.28
CA ILE A 143 5.24 7.56 20.57
C ILE A 143 6.43 7.68 21.52
N LYS A 144 7.35 8.62 21.27
CA LYS A 144 8.52 8.85 22.13
C LYS A 144 8.14 9.25 23.56
N GLU A 145 7.04 9.96 23.73
CA GLU A 145 6.48 10.36 25.02
C GLU A 145 5.59 9.27 25.65
N GLY A 146 5.47 8.08 25.03
CA GLY A 146 4.69 6.96 25.56
C GLY A 146 3.18 7.07 25.38
N PHE A 147 2.71 7.98 24.53
CA PHE A 147 1.30 8.12 24.18
C PHE A 147 0.93 7.26 22.97
N ALA A 148 -0.34 6.87 22.88
CA ALA A 148 -0.89 6.23 21.70
C ALA A 148 -0.83 7.19 20.48
N PRO A 149 -0.55 6.68 19.27
CA PRO A 149 -0.54 7.49 18.06
C PRO A 149 -1.96 7.98 17.72
N HIS A 150 -2.07 8.95 16.81
CA HIS A 150 -3.34 9.26 16.18
C HIS A 150 -3.61 8.27 15.04
N GLY A 151 -4.05 7.07 15.41
CA GLY A 151 -4.32 5.97 14.48
C GLY A 151 -5.55 6.23 13.61
N ARG A 152 -5.41 6.00 12.29
CA ARG A 152 -6.53 6.03 11.35
C ARG A 152 -7.55 4.95 11.71
N GLN A 153 -8.76 5.38 12.08
CA GLN A 153 -9.88 4.48 12.36
C GLN A 153 -10.63 4.12 11.07
N VAL A 154 -11.10 2.88 10.99
CA VAL A 154 -12.06 2.39 9.99
C VAL A 154 -13.24 1.72 10.65
N THR A 155 -14.35 1.68 9.91
CA THR A 155 -15.59 1.06 10.40
C THR A 155 -15.66 -0.40 9.99
N VAL A 156 -15.59 -1.31 10.96
CA VAL A 156 -15.70 -2.76 10.74
C VAL A 156 -16.92 -3.27 11.51
N ASN A 157 -17.92 -3.78 10.81
CA ASN A 157 -19.20 -4.21 11.38
C ASN A 157 -19.83 -3.14 12.31
N GLY A 158 -19.73 -1.87 11.92
CA GLY A 158 -20.27 -0.73 12.68
C GLY A 158 -19.43 -0.28 13.88
N ARG A 159 -18.22 -0.83 14.08
CA ARG A 159 -17.29 -0.44 15.16
C ARG A 159 -16.06 0.25 14.58
N GLN A 160 -15.56 1.27 15.27
CA GLN A 160 -14.28 1.89 14.94
C GLN A 160 -13.13 0.99 15.39
N THR A 161 -12.18 0.76 14.49
CA THR A 161 -10.98 -0.05 14.71
C THR A 161 -9.81 0.62 14.00
N ASP A 162 -8.61 0.58 14.58
CA ASP A 162 -7.40 1.03 13.88
C ASP A 162 -7.23 0.26 12.56
N TYR A 163 -6.84 0.94 11.48
CA TYR A 163 -6.82 0.32 10.17
C TYR A 163 -5.89 -0.89 10.06
N TRP A 164 -4.79 -0.91 10.81
CA TRP A 164 -3.87 -2.06 10.86
C TRP A 164 -4.47 -3.29 11.53
N ASN A 165 -5.60 -3.14 12.24
CA ASN A 165 -6.38 -4.24 12.83
C ASN A 165 -7.64 -4.57 12.00
N ALA A 166 -7.88 -3.87 10.88
CA ALA A 166 -9.07 -4.06 10.04
C ALA A 166 -8.99 -5.40 9.27
N PRO A 167 -10.11 -6.03 8.87
CA PRO A 167 -10.07 -7.31 8.17
C PRO A 167 -9.45 -7.22 6.77
N GLY A 168 -9.06 -8.37 6.19
CA GLY A 168 -8.29 -8.43 4.94
C GLY A 168 -8.87 -7.75 3.71
N HIS A 169 -10.19 -7.55 3.64
CA HIS A 169 -10.81 -6.80 2.53
C HIS A 169 -10.40 -5.32 2.50
N TYR A 170 -9.84 -4.77 3.58
CA TYR A 170 -9.22 -3.44 3.62
C TYR A 170 -7.79 -3.41 3.02
N GLY A 171 -7.14 -4.57 2.91
CA GLY A 171 -5.74 -4.71 2.51
C GLY A 171 -5.38 -3.95 1.23
N PRO A 172 -6.10 -4.10 0.11
CA PRO A 172 -5.77 -3.41 -1.14
C PRO A 172 -5.76 -1.88 -0.98
N MET A 173 -6.79 -1.32 -0.36
CA MET A 173 -6.93 0.11 -0.12
C MET A 173 -5.81 0.62 0.80
N MET A 174 -5.49 -0.08 1.90
CA MET A 174 -4.41 0.35 2.81
C MET A 174 -3.03 0.19 2.20
N GLY A 175 -2.81 -0.88 1.43
CA GLY A 175 -1.56 -1.15 0.74
C GLY A 175 -1.22 -0.10 -0.32
N GLY A 176 -2.23 0.47 -0.98
CA GLY A 176 -2.05 1.51 -2.00
C GLY A 176 -1.24 2.72 -1.52
N TYR A 177 -1.39 3.14 -0.26
CA TYR A 177 -0.58 4.22 0.34
C TYR A 177 0.93 3.95 0.31
N PHE A 178 1.34 2.68 0.29
CA PHE A 178 2.75 2.28 0.39
C PHE A 178 3.30 1.75 -0.94
N ASN A 179 2.50 1.73 -2.01
CA ASN A 179 2.88 1.16 -3.30
C ASN A 179 4.18 1.77 -3.87
N GLY A 180 4.33 3.10 -3.80
CA GLY A 180 5.52 3.83 -4.26
C GLY A 180 6.79 3.60 -3.42
N PHE A 181 6.72 2.85 -2.33
CA PHE A 181 7.80 2.69 -1.34
C PHE A 181 8.21 1.23 -1.14
N GLY A 182 8.05 0.41 -2.18
CA GLY A 182 8.24 -1.04 -2.08
C GLY A 182 6.92 -1.79 -1.95
N GLY A 183 5.83 -1.27 -2.52
CA GLY A 183 4.58 -2.00 -2.70
C GLY A 183 3.75 -2.17 -1.43
N GLY A 184 2.65 -2.91 -1.58
CA GLY A 184 1.99 -3.58 -0.46
C GLY A 184 2.97 -4.37 0.41
N SER A 185 4.13 -4.81 -0.11
CA SER A 185 5.20 -5.46 0.67
C SER A 185 5.86 -4.58 1.74
N LEU A 186 5.91 -3.24 1.62
CA LEU A 186 6.38 -2.41 2.74
C LEU A 186 5.39 -2.50 3.90
N LEU A 187 4.10 -2.32 3.62
CA LEU A 187 3.06 -2.51 4.63
C LEU A 187 3.06 -3.94 5.16
N SER A 188 3.13 -4.95 4.30
CA SER A 188 3.26 -6.35 4.71
C SER A 188 4.47 -6.58 5.59
N THR A 189 5.63 -5.98 5.29
CA THR A 189 6.86 -6.11 6.09
C THR A 189 6.70 -5.42 7.44
N LEU A 190 6.12 -4.22 7.48
CA LEU A 190 5.79 -3.53 8.73
C LEU A 190 4.80 -4.33 9.58
N LEU A 191 3.98 -5.19 8.96
CA LEU A 191 2.96 -5.99 9.63
C LEU A 191 3.33 -7.47 9.78
N MET A 192 4.47 -7.90 9.22
CA MET A 192 4.94 -9.28 9.17
C MET A 192 5.26 -9.80 10.58
N GLY A 193 4.92 -11.06 10.86
CA GLY A 193 5.25 -11.73 12.12
C GLY A 193 4.53 -11.17 13.35
N SER A 194 3.35 -10.57 13.19
CA SER A 194 2.64 -9.91 14.29
C SER A 194 1.13 -10.03 14.20
N ALA A 195 0.45 -9.85 15.35
CA ALA A 195 -1.00 -9.75 15.42
C ALA A 195 -1.57 -8.62 14.53
N LEU A 196 -0.76 -7.63 14.12
CA LEU A 196 -1.17 -6.59 13.16
C LEU A 196 -1.50 -7.17 11.77
N GLY A 197 -0.67 -8.08 11.26
CA GLY A 197 -0.85 -8.64 9.91
C GLY A 197 -2.05 -9.58 9.81
N ALA A 198 -2.48 -10.15 10.95
CA ALA A 198 -3.61 -11.07 11.03
C ALA A 198 -4.95 -10.38 10.73
N GLY A 199 -5.09 -9.09 11.07
CA GLY A 199 -6.28 -8.31 10.73
C GLY A 199 -6.41 -8.15 9.23
N ILE A 200 -5.45 -7.48 8.59
CA ILE A 200 -5.56 -7.11 7.17
C ILE A 200 -5.20 -8.25 6.19
N GLY A 201 -5.27 -9.50 6.62
CA GLY A 201 -5.10 -10.68 5.77
C GLY A 201 -3.68 -10.87 5.23
N LEU A 202 -2.69 -10.13 5.73
CA LEU A 202 -1.28 -10.26 5.35
C LEU A 202 -0.57 -11.37 6.16
N GLY A 203 -1.28 -12.06 7.04
CA GLY A 203 -0.73 -12.92 8.08
C GLY A 203 -1.21 -14.38 8.13
N GLU A 204 -2.06 -14.87 7.23
CA GLU A 204 -2.43 -16.31 7.23
C GLU A 204 -1.55 -17.15 6.29
N ASP A 205 -1.27 -16.68 5.06
CA ASP A 205 -0.49 -17.43 4.08
C ASP A 205 1.02 -17.54 4.40
N LEU A 206 1.57 -16.65 5.24
CA LEU A 206 2.99 -16.67 5.65
C LEU A 206 3.21 -17.31 7.03
N VAL A 207 2.20 -17.31 7.92
CA VAL A 207 2.35 -17.83 9.29
C VAL A 207 2.06 -19.33 9.36
N GLY A 208 1.15 -19.84 8.51
CA GLY A 208 0.86 -21.28 8.44
C GLY A 208 2.01 -22.16 7.95
N GLY A 209 3.04 -21.58 7.32
CA GLY A 209 4.20 -22.30 6.80
C GLY A 209 5.46 -22.27 7.67
N LEU A 210 5.55 -21.40 8.69
CA LEU A 210 6.78 -21.20 9.48
C LEU A 210 6.70 -21.68 10.94
N PHE A 211 5.52 -21.85 11.51
CA PHE A 211 5.34 -22.36 12.88
C PHE A 211 4.47 -23.61 12.87
N GLY A 212 4.96 -24.65 12.20
CA GLY A 212 4.54 -26.02 12.50
C GLY A 212 5.27 -26.49 13.76
N ASP A 213 4.69 -26.19 14.93
CA ASP A 213 5.04 -26.86 16.18
C ASP A 213 4.78 -28.37 16.01
N GLY A 214 5.84 -29.15 16.15
CA GLY A 214 5.81 -30.59 16.04
C GLY A 214 5.33 -31.26 17.32
N ASP A 215 4.44 -32.24 17.15
CA ASP A 215 4.19 -33.40 18.02
C ASP A 215 3.24 -34.30 17.19
N GLY A 216 3.42 -35.59 16.90
CA GLY A 216 4.26 -36.69 17.34
C GLY A 216 3.45 -37.94 16.97
N GLY A 217 3.99 -38.89 16.19
CA GLY A 217 3.20 -40.05 15.75
C GLY A 217 3.90 -40.99 14.77
N ASP A 218 4.58 -41.96 15.35
CA ASP A 218 5.37 -43.07 14.79
C ASP A 218 4.58 -44.05 13.89
N GLY A 219 5.30 -44.74 13.00
CA GLY A 219 4.95 -46.09 12.53
C GLY A 219 4.63 -46.28 11.04
N GLY A 220 5.47 -47.06 10.34
CA GLY A 220 4.97 -47.92 9.27
C GLY A 220 5.87 -48.12 8.05
N ASP A 221 6.86 -49.00 8.23
CA ASP A 221 7.61 -49.73 7.19
C ASP A 221 6.72 -50.43 6.16
N GLY A 222 7.21 -50.63 4.92
CA GLY A 222 6.61 -51.59 3.98
C GLY A 222 6.75 -51.30 2.47
N GLY A 223 7.85 -51.84 1.89
CA GLY A 223 8.11 -52.40 0.53
C GLY A 223 7.26 -52.03 -0.71
N ASP A 224 7.59 -52.43 -1.94
CA ASP A 224 8.73 -53.04 -2.64
C ASP A 224 8.30 -53.07 -4.14
N GLY A 225 9.27 -53.11 -5.06
CA GLY A 225 9.09 -53.43 -6.49
C GLY A 225 8.80 -52.23 -7.40
N GLY A 226 9.51 -51.97 -8.49
CA GLY A 226 10.53 -52.74 -9.21
C GLY A 226 10.54 -52.26 -10.67
N ASP A 227 11.76 -52.06 -11.19
CA ASP A 227 12.20 -52.13 -12.59
C ASP A 227 11.60 -51.24 -13.70
N GLY A 228 12.51 -50.58 -14.42
CA GLY A 228 12.28 -50.00 -15.74
C GLY A 228 13.34 -48.95 -16.11
N GLY A 229 14.58 -49.39 -16.32
CA GLY A 229 15.67 -48.50 -16.74
C GLY A 229 15.84 -48.43 -18.25
N ASP A 230 16.21 -47.24 -18.74
CA ASP A 230 17.12 -46.97 -19.85
C ASP A 230 17.22 -45.45 -20.13
N GLY A 231 18.37 -45.01 -20.65
CA GLY A 231 18.47 -43.71 -21.33
C GLY A 231 19.47 -42.70 -20.75
N TRP A 232 20.70 -42.76 -21.24
CA TRP A 232 21.84 -41.90 -20.91
C TRP A 232 21.75 -40.48 -21.51
N GLY A 233 22.27 -39.49 -20.75
CA GLY A 233 23.34 -38.59 -21.21
C GLY A 233 23.04 -37.45 -22.21
N GLY A 234 22.91 -36.24 -21.67
CA GLY A 234 23.86 -35.12 -21.88
C GLY A 234 23.98 -34.42 -23.25
N GLY A 235 23.77 -33.10 -23.22
CA GLY A 235 24.54 -32.11 -24.00
C GLY A 235 23.93 -31.64 -25.32
N GLY A 236 23.62 -30.35 -25.42
CA GLY A 236 23.22 -29.70 -26.68
C GLY A 236 23.46 -28.18 -26.61
N ASP A 237 24.58 -27.76 -27.17
CA ASP A 237 25.07 -26.41 -27.38
C ASP A 237 24.84 -25.95 -28.82
N GLY A 238 24.56 -24.65 -28.98
CA GLY A 238 25.01 -23.82 -30.12
C GLY A 238 24.31 -23.97 -31.48
N GLY A 239 23.57 -22.92 -31.87
CA GLY A 239 23.17 -22.74 -33.27
C GLY A 239 22.43 -21.42 -33.52
N TRP A 240 23.16 -20.32 -33.68
CA TRP A 240 22.64 -19.08 -34.28
C TRP A 240 22.99 -19.10 -35.77
N GLY A 241 21.97 -19.04 -36.62
CA GLY A 241 22.13 -19.00 -38.07
C GLY A 241 22.16 -17.57 -38.59
N ASP A 242 23.25 -17.22 -39.25
CA ASP A 242 23.38 -16.09 -40.16
C ASP A 242 22.54 -16.30 -41.42
N GLY A 243 21.96 -15.23 -41.94
CA GLY A 243 21.22 -15.19 -43.20
C GLY A 243 21.40 -13.85 -43.90
N ASP A 244 22.36 -13.82 -44.83
CA ASP A 244 22.69 -12.73 -45.74
C ASP A 244 21.61 -12.47 -46.82
N GLY A 245 21.51 -11.20 -47.23
CA GLY A 245 21.55 -10.83 -48.65
C GLY A 245 20.26 -10.43 -49.37
N GLY A 246 20.19 -9.17 -49.82
CA GLY A 246 19.21 -8.72 -50.83
C GLY A 246 19.21 -7.21 -51.10
N ASP A 247 20.13 -6.77 -51.96
CA ASP A 247 20.26 -5.42 -52.57
C ASP A 247 19.12 -5.12 -53.56
N TYR A 248 18.49 -3.94 -53.49
CA TYR A 248 17.91 -3.23 -54.64
C TYR A 248 17.92 -1.70 -54.45
N GLY A 249 18.92 -1.04 -55.04
CA GLY A 249 18.78 0.09 -55.99
C GLY A 249 17.82 1.27 -55.71
N GLY A 250 18.42 2.45 -55.50
CA GLY A 250 18.39 3.55 -56.49
C GLY A 250 17.21 4.54 -56.52
N GLY A 251 17.54 5.84 -56.45
CA GLY A 251 16.87 6.88 -57.25
C GLY A 251 16.33 8.11 -56.51
N ASP A 252 16.85 9.29 -56.90
CA ASP A 252 16.43 10.68 -56.62
C ASP A 252 14.93 10.95 -56.47
N PHE A 253 14.53 11.76 -55.48
CA PHE A 253 14.26 13.22 -55.56
C PHE A 253 13.80 13.75 -54.20
#